data_AF-A0A7C5LY90-F1
#
_entry.id   AF-A0A7C5LY90-F1
#
_cell.length_a   1.000
_cell.length_b   1.000
_cell.length_c   1.000
_cell.angle_alpha   90.00
_cell.angle_beta   90.00
_cell.angle_gamma   90.00
#
_symmetry.space_group_name_H-M   'P 1'
#
loop_
_entity.id
_entity.type
_entity.pdbx_description
1 polymer ?
#
loop_
_entity_poly.entity_id
_entity_poly.type
_entity_poly.pdbx_seq_one_letter_code
_entity_poly.pdbx_strand_id
1 'polypeptide(L)'
;MKIESRPDYLDVWDSFTWKKTSIPIDSVMGYFKYGEDDDKLYYKVPDYSGESGIDYQFLPPGQRGTINTYGYTVTFKEKGFAPLEYLYVQKGQRFAMLFPFINNNTPDSSLATFKRFLADQPALLADINRTNYRPALVKELIARYNLITYRPPATTTEKGQVTFYRLKLGENKEQINLVIGDKSYPFERYSIRNLDLPAGQVIKVCLQNNDRQTCTLIEPLVYFRTYYRISYTKKNGLKLQKAPKKEAFDDLLEIKKFKK
;
A
#
# COMPACT_ATOMS: atom_id res chain seq x y z
N MET A 1 -0.49 -19.48 -36.62
CA MET A 1 0.22 -19.29 -35.33
C MET A 1 -0.84 -19.01 -34.28
N LYS A 2 -1.27 -20.01 -33.51
CA LYS A 2 -2.30 -19.85 -32.47
C LYS A 2 -1.64 -19.20 -31.26
N ILE A 3 -1.99 -17.95 -30.96
CA ILE A 3 -1.72 -17.36 -29.65
C ILE A 3 -2.81 -17.92 -28.74
N GLU A 4 -2.50 -19.00 -28.02
CA GLU A 4 -3.37 -19.50 -26.96
C GLU A 4 -3.50 -18.42 -25.89
N SER A 5 -4.73 -17.95 -25.72
CA SER A 5 -5.16 -17.26 -24.52
C SER A 5 -4.81 -18.13 -23.32
N ARG A 6 -3.88 -17.69 -22.47
CA ARG A 6 -3.79 -18.18 -21.09
C ARG A 6 -4.42 -17.13 -20.18
N PRO A 7 -5.75 -17.08 -20.05
CA PRO A 7 -6.36 -16.50 -18.86
C PRO A 7 -6.16 -17.50 -17.70
N ASP A 8 -6.33 -17.05 -16.47
CA ASP A 8 -6.70 -17.89 -15.31
C ASP A 8 -5.63 -18.45 -14.34
N TYR A 9 -4.35 -18.11 -14.45
CA TYR A 9 -3.34 -18.55 -13.47
C TYR A 9 -2.54 -17.40 -12.82
N LEU A 10 -2.31 -17.52 -11.51
CA LEU A 10 -1.47 -16.72 -10.63
C LEU A 10 -0.11 -17.39 -10.47
N ASP A 11 0.95 -16.72 -10.89
CA ASP A 11 2.30 -17.17 -10.59
C ASP A 11 2.69 -16.71 -9.17
N VAL A 12 2.78 -17.67 -8.26
CA VAL A 12 3.19 -17.47 -6.86
C VAL A 12 4.42 -18.30 -6.58
N TRP A 13 5.30 -17.78 -5.72
CA TRP A 13 6.42 -18.56 -5.21
C TRP A 13 6.11 -18.98 -3.79
N ASP A 14 6.20 -20.28 -3.58
CA ASP A 14 6.13 -20.86 -2.26
C ASP A 14 7.43 -20.52 -1.51
N SER A 15 7.30 -19.77 -0.42
CA SER A 15 8.43 -19.35 0.42
C SER A 15 9.07 -20.49 1.21
N PHE A 16 8.39 -21.63 1.35
CA PHE A 16 8.90 -22.83 2.02
C PHE A 16 9.66 -23.73 1.04
N THR A 17 9.13 -23.93 -0.17
CA THR A 17 9.72 -24.87 -1.14
C THR A 17 10.56 -24.22 -2.23
N TRP A 18 10.54 -22.89 -2.35
CA TRP A 18 11.20 -22.14 -3.42
C TRP A 18 10.83 -22.67 -4.82
N LYS A 19 9.60 -23.14 -4.98
CA LYS A 19 9.05 -23.57 -6.27
C LYS A 19 8.08 -22.51 -6.78
N LYS A 20 8.17 -22.25 -8.08
CA LYS A 20 7.15 -21.49 -8.80
C LYS A 20 5.92 -22.36 -8.95
N THR A 21 4.81 -21.93 -8.37
CA THR A 21 3.52 -22.59 -8.51
C THR A 21 2.56 -21.65 -9.21
N SER A 22 1.96 -22.12 -10.30
CA SER A 22 0.88 -21.41 -10.96
C SER A 22 -0.44 -21.88 -10.35
N ILE A 23 -1.05 -21.08 -9.47
CA ILE A 23 -2.36 -21.41 -8.90
C ILE A 23 -3.47 -20.78 -9.74
N PRO A 24 -4.58 -21.47 -9.97
CA PRO A 24 -5.75 -20.88 -10.61
C PRO A 24 -6.26 -19.60 -9.90
N ILE A 25 -6.75 -18.59 -10.62
CA ILE A 25 -7.26 -17.32 -10.02
C ILE A 25 -8.46 -17.57 -9.09
N ASP A 26 -9.29 -18.56 -9.38
CA ASP A 26 -10.39 -19.03 -8.53
C ASP A 26 -9.92 -19.67 -7.20
N SER A 27 -8.61 -19.93 -7.06
CA SER A 27 -7.98 -20.35 -5.79
C SER A 27 -7.67 -19.17 -4.85
N VAL A 28 -7.90 -17.91 -5.28
CA VAL A 28 -8.00 -16.74 -4.39
C VAL A 28 -9.36 -16.79 -3.72
N MET A 29 -9.37 -17.33 -2.52
CA MET A 29 -10.62 -17.69 -1.85
C MET A 29 -11.30 -16.50 -1.16
N GLY A 30 -10.58 -15.40 -0.88
CA GLY A 30 -11.21 -14.18 -0.39
C GLY A 30 -10.30 -13.21 0.33
N TYR A 31 -10.95 -12.24 1.00
CA TYR A 31 -10.35 -11.33 1.96
C TYR A 31 -10.68 -11.82 3.37
N PHE A 32 -9.66 -12.10 4.18
CA PHE A 32 -9.83 -12.39 5.59
C PHE A 32 -9.59 -11.11 6.38
N LYS A 33 -10.58 -10.67 7.17
CA LYS A 33 -10.52 -9.42 7.95
C LYS A 33 -10.57 -9.76 9.44
N TYR A 34 -9.45 -9.58 10.15
CA TYR A 34 -9.38 -9.84 11.59
C TYR A 34 -8.77 -8.65 12.36
N GLY A 35 -9.50 -7.54 12.48
CA GLY A 35 -9.04 -6.35 13.23
C GLY A 35 -8.52 -5.21 12.36
N GLU A 36 -7.92 -4.18 13.00
CA GLU A 36 -7.51 -2.91 12.34
C GLU A 36 -6.32 -3.06 11.38
N ASP A 37 -5.51 -4.11 11.57
CA ASP A 37 -4.21 -4.33 10.90
C ASP A 37 -4.16 -5.63 10.07
N ASP A 38 -5.28 -6.35 9.95
CA ASP A 38 -5.28 -7.77 9.58
C ASP A 38 -6.23 -8.09 8.39
N ASP A 39 -6.25 -7.19 7.41
CA ASP A 39 -6.94 -7.37 6.12
C ASP A 39 -6.07 -8.21 5.16
N LYS A 40 -6.09 -9.53 5.26
CA LYS A 40 -5.22 -10.41 4.46
C LYS A 40 -5.95 -10.95 3.22
N LEU A 41 -5.34 -10.81 2.05
CA LEU A 41 -5.74 -11.63 0.91
C LEU A 41 -5.26 -13.06 1.20
N TYR A 42 -6.12 -14.07 1.05
CA TYR A 42 -5.68 -15.45 1.20
C TYR A 42 -5.93 -16.26 -0.06
N TYR A 43 -4.98 -17.15 -0.36
CA TYR A 43 -5.08 -18.08 -1.48
C TYR A 43 -4.66 -19.48 -1.06
N LYS A 44 -5.26 -20.45 -1.72
CA LYS A 44 -5.01 -21.87 -1.52
C LYS A 44 -3.64 -22.25 -2.08
N VAL A 45 -2.81 -22.91 -1.28
CA VAL A 45 -1.56 -23.56 -1.73
C VAL A 45 -1.62 -25.06 -1.47
N PRO A 46 -0.95 -25.90 -2.28
CA PRO A 46 -0.83 -27.33 -2.00
C PRO A 46 -0.15 -27.54 -0.65
N ASP A 47 -0.74 -28.37 0.22
CA ASP A 47 -0.11 -28.77 1.48
C ASP A 47 1.05 -29.74 1.18
N TYR A 48 2.29 -29.28 1.34
CA TYR A 48 3.48 -30.09 1.09
C TYR A 48 3.90 -30.95 2.28
N SER A 49 3.26 -30.79 3.46
CA SER A 49 3.46 -31.67 4.62
C SER A 49 2.70 -32.98 4.51
N GLY A 50 1.69 -33.03 3.63
CA GLY A 50 0.92 -34.23 3.33
C GLY A 50 -0.16 -34.59 4.36
N GLU A 51 -0.39 -33.75 5.37
CA GLU A 51 -1.29 -34.06 6.49
C GLU A 51 -2.74 -33.61 6.27
N SER A 52 -2.99 -32.55 5.49
CA SER A 52 -4.30 -31.89 5.38
C SER A 52 -4.73 -31.54 3.95
N GLY A 53 -3.84 -31.69 2.96
CA GLY A 53 -4.15 -31.57 1.53
C GLY A 53 -4.33 -30.13 1.02
N ILE A 54 -4.43 -29.13 1.90
CA ILE A 54 -4.62 -27.71 1.56
C ILE A 54 -3.99 -26.81 2.63
N ASP A 55 -3.10 -25.89 2.26
CA ASP A 55 -2.62 -24.81 3.13
C ASP A 55 -3.05 -23.43 2.56
N TYR A 56 -3.02 -22.38 3.39
CA TYR A 56 -3.48 -21.03 3.04
C TYR A 56 -2.39 -20.00 3.28
N GLN A 57 -1.97 -19.32 2.21
CA GLN A 57 -1.05 -18.19 2.34
C GLN A 57 -1.84 -16.90 2.52
N PHE A 58 -1.53 -16.16 3.58
CA PHE A 58 -2.11 -14.85 3.86
C PHE A 58 -1.12 -13.73 3.48
N LEU A 59 -1.58 -12.77 2.68
CA LEU A 59 -0.80 -11.62 2.24
C LEU A 59 -1.36 -10.33 2.86
N PRO A 60 -0.61 -9.66 3.75
CA PRO A 60 -0.98 -8.37 4.28
C PRO A 60 -1.16 -7.33 3.16
N PRO A 61 -2.11 -6.38 3.31
CA PRO A 61 -2.37 -5.38 2.30
C PRO A 61 -1.33 -4.27 2.40
N GLY A 62 -0.85 -3.80 1.25
CA GLY A 62 0.07 -2.67 1.14
C GLY A 62 -0.67 -1.39 0.78
N GLN A 63 -0.93 -1.21 -0.51
CA GLN A 63 -1.61 -0.06 -1.09
C GLN A 63 -2.86 -0.51 -1.84
N ARG A 64 -3.91 0.31 -1.80
CA ARG A 64 -5.16 0.06 -2.52
C ARG A 64 -5.41 1.14 -3.57
N GLY A 65 -6.03 0.76 -4.68
CA GLY A 65 -6.33 1.66 -5.80
C GLY A 65 -6.68 0.88 -7.06
N THR A 66 -6.33 1.42 -8.22
CA THR A 66 -6.43 0.69 -9.48
C THR A 66 -5.47 -0.50 -9.53
N ILE A 67 -4.29 -0.35 -8.91
CA ILE A 67 -3.34 -1.41 -8.63
C ILE A 67 -3.30 -1.61 -7.11
N ASN A 68 -3.70 -2.78 -6.64
CA ASN A 68 -3.54 -3.17 -5.25
C ASN A 68 -2.16 -3.82 -5.05
N THR A 69 -1.52 -3.58 -3.92
CA THR A 69 -0.29 -4.24 -3.53
C THR A 69 -0.47 -5.01 -2.24
N TYR A 70 0.24 -6.13 -2.12
CA TYR A 70 0.27 -6.98 -0.93
C TYR A 70 1.71 -7.40 -0.67
N GLY A 71 2.08 -7.65 0.57
CA GLY A 71 3.44 -8.10 0.84
C GLY A 71 3.71 -8.48 2.27
N TYR A 72 4.76 -9.27 2.44
CA TYR A 72 5.30 -9.67 3.73
C TYR A 72 6.82 -9.64 3.68
N THR A 73 7.43 -9.45 4.84
CA THR A 73 8.89 -9.43 4.99
C THR A 73 9.32 -10.67 5.74
N VAL A 74 10.21 -11.45 5.13
CA VAL A 74 10.88 -12.58 5.78
C VAL A 74 12.18 -12.08 6.38
N THR A 75 12.28 -12.17 7.70
CA THR A 75 13.52 -11.89 8.43
C THR A 75 14.18 -13.21 8.78
N PHE A 76 15.36 -13.46 8.23
CA PHE A 76 16.14 -14.65 8.58
C PHE A 76 16.81 -14.44 9.95
N LYS A 77 16.75 -15.47 10.80
CA LYS A 77 17.36 -15.44 12.14
C LYS A 77 18.89 -15.52 12.10
N GLU A 78 19.46 -15.98 10.99
CA GLU A 78 20.91 -16.06 10.79
C GLU A 78 21.52 -14.68 10.51
N LYS A 79 22.58 -14.35 11.25
CA LYS A 79 23.30 -13.08 11.12
C LYS A 79 23.86 -12.93 9.70
N GLY A 80 23.38 -11.93 8.96
CA GLY A 80 23.98 -11.50 7.69
C GLY A 80 23.03 -11.41 6.50
N PHE A 81 21.84 -12.00 6.58
CA PHE A 81 20.85 -11.86 5.52
C PHE A 81 19.98 -10.62 5.73
N ALA A 82 19.94 -9.74 4.72
CA ALA A 82 18.97 -8.65 4.70
C ALA A 82 17.55 -9.24 4.66
N PRO A 83 16.56 -8.58 5.31
CA PRO A 83 15.17 -9.01 5.20
C PRO A 83 14.73 -9.10 3.74
N LEU A 84 14.11 -10.22 3.37
CA LEU A 84 13.53 -10.40 2.05
C LEU A 84 12.09 -9.88 2.07
N GLU A 85 11.84 -8.86 1.27
CA GLU A 85 10.48 -8.39 1.04
C GLU A 85 9.86 -9.19 -0.11
N TYR A 86 8.62 -9.65 0.02
CA TYR A 86 7.86 -10.18 -1.11
C TYR A 86 6.74 -9.21 -1.46
N LEU A 87 6.66 -8.82 -2.72
CA LEU A 87 5.66 -7.87 -3.20
C LEU A 87 4.78 -8.52 -4.26
N TYR A 88 3.48 -8.47 -4.04
CA TYR A 88 2.45 -8.91 -4.96
C TYR A 88 1.65 -7.72 -5.43
N VAL A 89 1.24 -7.72 -6.70
CA VAL A 89 0.49 -6.64 -7.32
C VAL A 89 -0.72 -7.19 -8.05
N GLN A 90 -1.83 -6.45 -8.01
CA GLN A 90 -3.10 -6.82 -8.65
C GLN A 90 -3.69 -5.63 -9.40
N LYS A 91 -4.11 -5.80 -10.66
CA LYS A 91 -4.78 -4.80 -11.50
C LYS A 91 -5.88 -5.48 -12.32
N GLY A 92 -7.13 -5.24 -11.96
CA GLY A 92 -8.26 -6.03 -12.50
C GLY A 92 -8.04 -7.51 -12.20
N GLN A 93 -8.12 -8.35 -13.24
CA GLN A 93 -7.88 -9.79 -13.14
C GLN A 93 -6.39 -10.18 -13.18
N ARG A 94 -5.48 -9.22 -13.40
CA ARG A 94 -4.04 -9.51 -13.43
C ARG A 94 -3.50 -9.49 -12.01
N PHE A 95 -2.74 -10.51 -11.66
CA PHE A 95 -2.02 -10.56 -10.39
C PHE A 95 -0.66 -11.21 -10.60
N ALA A 96 0.37 -10.66 -9.96
CA ALA A 96 1.73 -11.15 -10.11
C ALA A 96 2.55 -10.90 -8.86
N MET A 97 3.46 -11.82 -8.57
CA MET A 97 4.58 -11.55 -7.68
C MET A 97 5.67 -10.76 -8.43
N LEU A 98 6.13 -9.68 -7.82
CA LEU A 98 7.27 -8.90 -8.27
C LEU A 98 8.47 -9.28 -7.40
N PHE A 99 9.41 -10.03 -7.98
CA PHE A 99 10.64 -10.34 -7.27
C PHE A 99 11.44 -9.07 -7.00
N PRO A 100 11.83 -8.81 -5.74
CA PRO A 100 12.71 -7.71 -5.41
C PRO A 100 14.11 -8.23 -5.15
N PHE A 101 14.80 -8.75 -6.16
CA PHE A 101 16.22 -9.02 -5.97
C PHE A 101 16.98 -7.70 -5.98
N ILE A 102 17.81 -7.48 -4.96
CA ILE A 102 18.60 -6.26 -4.71
C ILE A 102 19.88 -6.24 -5.59
N ASN A 103 19.92 -7.00 -6.68
CA ASN A 103 21.10 -7.10 -7.54
C ASN A 103 20.72 -7.18 -9.02
N ASN A 104 21.75 -7.07 -9.88
CA ASN A 104 21.67 -7.18 -11.34
C ASN A 104 21.01 -8.48 -11.85
N ASN A 105 20.69 -9.42 -10.95
CA ASN A 105 20.06 -10.71 -11.22
C ASN A 105 18.55 -10.70 -10.99
N THR A 106 17.90 -9.53 -10.86
CA THR A 106 16.44 -9.47 -11.01
C THR A 106 16.08 -10.14 -12.33
N PRO A 107 15.25 -11.20 -12.34
CA PRO A 107 14.83 -11.83 -13.57
C PRO A 107 14.22 -10.77 -14.49
N ASP A 108 14.67 -10.70 -15.74
CA ASP A 108 14.10 -9.78 -16.74
C ASP A 108 12.57 -9.94 -16.84
N SER A 109 12.06 -11.13 -16.48
CA SER A 109 10.63 -11.42 -16.36
C SER A 109 9.91 -10.59 -15.30
N SER A 110 10.51 -10.28 -14.15
CA SER A 110 9.86 -9.47 -13.09
C SER A 110 9.74 -8.01 -13.49
N LEU A 111 10.80 -7.44 -14.07
CA LEU A 111 10.79 -6.09 -14.62
C LEU A 111 9.79 -5.97 -15.78
N ALA A 112 9.80 -6.93 -16.70
CA ALA A 112 8.85 -6.99 -17.81
C ALA A 112 7.41 -7.13 -17.29
N THR A 113 7.19 -7.94 -16.27
CA THR A 113 5.87 -8.10 -15.63
C THR A 113 5.41 -6.79 -15.01
N PHE A 114 6.26 -6.12 -14.23
CA PHE A 114 5.92 -4.82 -13.65
C PHE A 114 5.57 -3.77 -14.70
N LYS A 115 6.35 -3.68 -15.79
CA LYS A 115 6.05 -2.77 -16.91
C LYS A 115 4.67 -3.02 -17.52
N ARG A 116 4.19 -4.27 -17.56
CA ARG A 116 2.83 -4.59 -18.06
C ARG A 116 1.70 -4.04 -17.18
N PHE A 117 1.93 -3.84 -15.87
CA PHE A 117 0.95 -3.22 -14.98
C PHE A 117 0.79 -1.72 -15.24
N LEU A 118 1.86 -1.08 -15.75
CA LEU A 118 1.93 0.36 -16.02
C LEU A 118 1.89 0.68 -17.53
N ALA A 119 1.54 -0.29 -18.37
CA ALA A 119 1.61 -0.19 -19.84
C ALA A 119 0.80 0.98 -20.43
N ASP A 120 -0.26 1.36 -19.73
CA ASP A 120 -1.18 2.46 -20.05
C ASP A 120 -0.74 3.82 -19.47
N GLN A 121 0.44 3.92 -18.84
CA GLN A 121 1.01 5.15 -18.30
C GLN A 121 2.47 5.34 -18.77
N PRO A 122 2.69 5.80 -20.02
CA PRO A 122 4.03 5.92 -20.62
C PRO A 122 5.02 6.78 -19.81
N ALA A 123 4.52 7.85 -19.17
CA ALA A 123 5.35 8.71 -18.33
C ALA A 123 5.95 7.96 -17.12
N LEU A 124 5.20 7.02 -16.52
CA LEU A 124 5.71 6.20 -15.42
C LEU A 124 6.66 5.10 -15.91
N LEU A 125 6.49 4.62 -17.13
CA LEU A 125 7.40 3.63 -17.72
C LEU A 125 8.79 4.23 -17.98
N ALA A 126 8.86 5.52 -18.34
CA ALA A 126 10.13 6.22 -18.56
C ALA A 126 10.99 6.28 -17.29
N ASP A 127 10.37 6.27 -16.11
CA ASP A 127 11.06 6.28 -14.81
C ASP A 127 11.65 4.89 -14.45
N ILE A 128 11.34 3.83 -15.21
CA ILE A 128 11.77 2.46 -14.94
C ILE A 128 13.02 2.11 -15.75
N ASN A 129 14.17 2.05 -15.08
CA ASN A 129 15.39 1.45 -15.62
C ASN A 129 15.82 0.21 -14.81
N ARG A 130 16.59 -0.68 -15.45
CA ARG A 130 17.01 -1.96 -14.88
C ARG A 130 17.89 -1.78 -13.63
N THR A 131 18.73 -0.75 -13.60
CA THR A 131 19.68 -0.47 -12.51
C THR A 131 19.02 0.07 -11.23
N ASN A 132 17.82 0.65 -11.34
CA ASN A 132 17.09 1.25 -10.21
C ASN A 132 15.91 0.40 -9.73
N TYR A 133 15.66 -0.76 -10.33
CA TYR A 133 14.54 -1.60 -9.96
C TYR A 133 14.70 -2.16 -8.54
N ARG A 134 13.84 -1.70 -7.62
CA ARG A 134 13.83 -2.07 -6.19
C ARG A 134 12.42 -1.93 -5.61
N PRO A 135 12.04 -2.67 -4.54
CA PRO A 135 10.70 -2.59 -3.94
C PRO A 135 10.20 -1.17 -3.70
N ALA A 136 11.08 -0.30 -3.19
CA ALA A 136 10.73 1.09 -2.90
C ALA A 136 10.29 1.87 -4.15
N LEU A 137 11.01 1.71 -5.27
CA LEU A 137 10.64 2.34 -6.54
C LEU A 137 9.33 1.76 -7.08
N VAL A 138 9.14 0.45 -6.98
CA VAL A 138 7.92 -0.22 -7.42
C VAL A 138 6.70 0.33 -6.65
N LYS A 139 6.77 0.39 -5.32
CA LYS A 139 5.72 0.96 -4.47
C LYS A 139 5.47 2.44 -4.77
N GLU A 140 6.53 3.21 -5.04
CA GLU A 140 6.41 4.62 -5.40
C GLU A 140 5.68 4.82 -6.73
N LEU A 141 6.07 4.08 -7.76
CA LEU A 141 5.44 4.15 -9.08
C LEU A 141 3.99 3.65 -9.05
N ILE A 142 3.68 2.62 -8.26
CA ILE A 142 2.30 2.17 -8.05
C ILE A 142 1.47 3.24 -7.33
N ALA A 143 2.03 3.90 -6.30
CA ALA A 143 1.35 5.01 -5.63
C ALA A 143 1.04 6.15 -6.60
N ARG A 144 2.01 6.53 -7.45
CA ARG A 144 1.83 7.55 -8.50
C ARG A 144 0.79 7.12 -9.53
N TYR A 145 0.85 5.88 -10.01
CA TYR A 145 -0.14 5.31 -10.91
C TYR A 145 -1.55 5.41 -10.33
N ASN A 146 -1.73 4.93 -9.10
CA ASN A 146 -3.04 4.94 -8.43
C ASN A 146 -3.58 6.36 -8.23
N LEU A 147 -2.71 7.34 -7.98
CA LEU A 147 -3.10 8.75 -7.87
C LEU A 147 -3.54 9.33 -9.23
N ILE A 148 -2.86 8.98 -10.32
CA ILE A 148 -3.20 9.42 -11.68
C ILE A 148 -4.52 8.81 -12.14
N THR A 149 -4.73 7.52 -11.86
CA THR A 149 -5.93 6.79 -12.29
C THR A 149 -7.07 6.81 -11.27
N TYR A 150 -6.89 7.54 -10.16
CA TYR A 150 -7.89 7.65 -9.12
C TYR A 150 -9.20 8.20 -9.68
N ARG A 151 -10.30 7.54 -9.30
CA ARG A 151 -11.65 8.05 -9.52
C ARG A 151 -12.35 8.14 -8.16
N PRO A 152 -13.05 9.26 -7.87
CA PRO A 152 -13.87 9.35 -6.67
C PRO A 152 -14.82 8.15 -6.60
N PRO A 153 -14.93 7.51 -5.44
CA PRO A 153 -15.76 6.32 -5.33
C PRO A 153 -17.25 6.70 -5.35
N ALA A 154 -18.10 5.73 -5.70
CA ALA A 154 -19.54 5.92 -5.64
C ALA A 154 -19.98 6.18 -4.18
N THR A 155 -21.00 7.01 -3.99
CA THR A 155 -21.54 7.33 -2.67
C THR A 155 -21.88 6.06 -1.90
N THR A 156 -21.22 5.86 -0.77
CA THR A 156 -21.51 4.82 0.23
C THR A 156 -22.14 5.46 1.46
N THR A 157 -23.04 4.73 2.10
CA THR A 157 -23.65 5.11 3.38
C THR A 157 -22.74 4.78 4.56
N GLU A 158 -21.83 3.81 4.41
CA GLU A 158 -20.93 3.39 5.48
C GLU A 158 -19.78 4.39 5.66
N LYS A 159 -19.49 4.71 6.91
CA LYS A 159 -18.44 5.66 7.29
C LYS A 159 -17.41 4.98 8.18
N GLY A 160 -16.15 5.32 7.95
CA GLY A 160 -15.01 4.91 8.73
C GLY A 160 -14.37 6.12 9.38
N GLN A 161 -13.98 5.97 10.64
CA GLN A 161 -13.39 7.07 11.39
C GLN A 161 -11.91 7.18 11.06
N VAL A 162 -11.48 8.38 10.64
CA VAL A 162 -10.09 8.67 10.34
C VAL A 162 -9.60 9.80 11.22
N THR A 163 -8.52 9.55 11.96
CA THR A 163 -7.84 10.55 12.76
C THR A 163 -6.59 11.02 12.04
N PHE A 164 -6.61 12.27 11.60
CA PHE A 164 -5.46 12.98 11.07
C PHE A 164 -4.83 13.80 12.18
N TYR A 165 -3.52 13.72 12.34
CA TYR A 165 -2.84 14.47 13.40
C TYR A 165 -1.47 14.98 12.97
N ARG A 166 -1.06 16.09 13.58
CA ARG A 166 0.21 16.76 13.29
C ARG A 166 0.94 17.03 14.61
N LEU A 167 2.11 16.40 14.78
CA LEU A 167 3.07 16.75 15.84
C LEU A 167 3.80 18.07 15.51
N LYS A 168 4.85 18.43 16.23
CA LYS A 168 5.70 19.57 15.85
C LYS A 168 6.42 19.29 14.52
N LEU A 169 6.31 20.20 13.54
CA LEU A 169 7.09 20.15 12.31
C LEU A 169 7.93 21.40 12.18
N GLY A 170 9.23 21.29 12.48
CA GLY A 170 10.20 22.36 12.27
C GLY A 170 9.84 23.67 12.95
N GLU A 171 10.59 24.72 12.62
CA GLU A 171 10.39 26.08 13.14
C GLU A 171 9.32 26.87 12.36
N ASN A 172 8.88 26.37 11.21
CA ASN A 172 8.02 27.14 10.31
C ASN A 172 6.54 27.10 10.73
N LYS A 173 5.97 28.29 10.89
CA LYS A 173 4.54 28.59 11.12
C LYS A 173 3.64 28.30 9.90
N GLU A 174 4.07 27.42 9.01
CA GLU A 174 3.35 27.18 7.75
C GLU A 174 2.00 26.50 8.02
N GLN A 175 0.95 27.15 7.52
CA GLN A 175 -0.42 26.66 7.54
C GLN A 175 -0.55 25.53 6.53
N ILE A 176 -0.85 24.33 7.04
CA ILE A 176 -1.11 23.17 6.20
C ILE A 176 -2.62 23.02 6.09
N ASN A 177 -3.13 22.76 4.89
CA ASN A 177 -4.52 22.39 4.68
C ASN A 177 -4.60 20.91 4.28
N LEU A 178 -5.47 20.17 4.94
CA LEU A 178 -5.88 18.83 4.54
C LEU A 178 -7.08 18.97 3.59
N VAL A 179 -6.93 18.54 2.35
CA VAL A 179 -7.94 18.64 1.29
C VAL A 179 -8.48 17.26 0.96
N ILE A 180 -9.80 17.08 1.02
CA ILE A 180 -10.52 15.83 0.72
C ILE A 180 -11.74 16.17 -0.14
N GLY A 181 -11.71 15.78 -1.41
CA GLY A 181 -12.68 16.29 -2.40
C GLY A 181 -12.64 17.82 -2.44
N ASP A 182 -13.80 18.45 -2.31
CA ASP A 182 -13.94 19.92 -2.31
C ASP A 182 -13.79 20.54 -0.91
N LYS A 183 -13.56 19.72 0.12
CA LYS A 183 -13.43 20.19 1.50
C LYS A 183 -11.97 20.44 1.85
N SER A 184 -11.71 21.59 2.47
CA SER A 184 -10.40 21.97 2.97
C SER A 184 -10.46 22.17 4.49
N TYR A 185 -9.47 21.61 5.19
CA TYR A 185 -9.39 21.60 6.63
C TYR A 185 -8.05 22.14 7.10
N PRO A 186 -7.99 23.30 7.78
CA PRO A 186 -6.73 23.84 8.25
C PRO A 186 -6.12 22.98 9.38
N PHE A 187 -4.80 22.82 9.33
CA PHE A 187 -3.99 22.01 10.23
C PHE A 187 -2.86 22.82 10.85
N GLU A 188 -3.10 23.27 12.07
CA GLU A 188 -2.12 23.96 12.89
C GLU A 188 -1.16 22.97 13.57
N ARG A 189 -0.14 23.51 14.24
CA ARG A 189 0.79 22.70 15.04
C ARG A 189 0.05 22.03 16.21
N TYR A 190 0.40 20.78 16.52
CA TYR A 190 -0.26 19.99 17.57
C TYR A 190 -1.78 19.89 17.37
N SER A 191 -2.22 19.72 16.13
CA SER A 191 -3.65 19.59 15.82
C SER A 191 -4.03 18.14 15.55
N ILE A 192 -5.28 17.85 15.87
CA ILE A 192 -5.94 16.56 15.66
C ILE A 192 -7.25 16.87 14.98
N ARG A 193 -7.58 16.12 13.94
CA ARG A 193 -8.88 16.17 13.27
C ARG A 193 -9.40 14.76 13.10
N ASN A 194 -10.62 14.54 13.57
CA ASN A 194 -11.34 13.31 13.36
C ASN A 194 -12.36 13.58 12.26
N LEU A 195 -12.36 12.76 11.21
CA LEU A 195 -13.27 12.86 10.09
C LEU A 195 -13.94 11.51 9.87
N ASP A 196 -15.24 11.53 9.61
CA ASP A 196 -15.98 10.36 9.15
C ASP A 196 -15.97 10.37 7.61
N LEU A 197 -15.29 9.39 7.04
CA LEU A 197 -15.07 9.29 5.60
C LEU A 197 -15.71 8.00 5.05
N PRO A 198 -16.11 7.94 3.76
CA PRO A 198 -16.58 6.72 3.10
C PRO A 198 -15.72 5.49 3.43
N ALA A 199 -16.30 4.48 4.08
CA ALA A 199 -15.59 3.27 4.44
C ALA A 199 -15.53 2.24 3.31
N GLY A 200 -14.49 1.41 3.33
CA GLY A 200 -14.29 0.32 2.36
C GLY A 200 -13.97 0.81 0.95
N GLN A 201 -13.64 2.11 0.82
CA GLN A 201 -13.36 2.75 -0.44
C GLN A 201 -12.08 3.57 -0.36
N VAL A 202 -11.37 3.64 -1.47
CA VAL A 202 -10.16 4.44 -1.58
C VAL A 202 -10.52 5.92 -1.73
N ILE A 203 -9.89 6.77 -0.93
CA ILE A 203 -10.11 8.22 -0.90
C ILE A 203 -8.80 8.93 -1.18
N LYS A 204 -8.83 9.91 -2.07
CA LYS A 204 -7.72 10.83 -2.29
C LYS A 204 -7.71 11.93 -1.25
N VAL A 205 -6.59 12.04 -0.55
CA VAL A 205 -6.34 13.04 0.49
C VAL A 205 -5.09 13.80 0.13
N CYS A 206 -5.17 15.13 0.10
CA CYS A 206 -4.04 15.99 -0.23
C CYS A 206 -3.66 16.88 0.95
N LEU A 207 -2.37 17.07 1.15
CA LEU A 207 -1.81 18.09 2.02
C LEU A 207 -1.36 19.25 1.14
N GLN A 208 -1.84 20.44 1.44
CA GLN A 208 -1.50 21.66 0.73
C GLN A 208 -0.84 22.67 1.67
N ASN A 209 0.19 23.35 1.20
CA ASN A 209 0.85 24.44 1.92
C ASN A 209 1.40 25.42 0.89
N ASN A 210 0.90 26.67 0.92
CA ASN A 210 1.16 27.70 -0.08
C ASN A 210 1.05 27.11 -1.50
N ASP A 211 2.17 26.85 -2.16
CA ASP A 211 2.26 26.38 -3.55
C ASP A 211 2.51 24.87 -3.70
N ARG A 212 2.67 24.13 -2.59
CA ARG A 212 2.98 22.69 -2.63
C ARG A 212 1.77 21.86 -2.25
N GLN A 213 1.47 20.86 -3.08
CA GLN A 213 0.44 19.87 -2.82
C GLN A 213 1.03 18.45 -2.90
N THR A 214 0.86 17.67 -1.84
CA THR A 214 1.19 16.24 -1.82
C THR A 214 -0.09 15.44 -1.60
N CYS A 215 -0.44 14.55 -2.53
CA CYS A 215 -1.61 13.69 -2.39
C CYS A 215 -1.21 12.25 -2.06
N THR A 216 -2.06 11.58 -1.28
CA THR A 216 -1.99 10.14 -1.04
C THR A 216 -3.39 9.54 -1.13
N LEU A 217 -3.45 8.24 -1.33
CA LEU A 217 -4.69 7.48 -1.21
C LEU A 217 -4.75 6.82 0.16
N ILE A 218 -5.93 6.85 0.77
CA ILE A 218 -6.22 6.18 2.04
C ILE A 218 -7.47 5.31 1.89
N GLU A 219 -7.64 4.35 2.78
CA GLU A 219 -8.84 3.52 2.86
C GLU A 219 -9.38 3.55 4.30
N PRO A 220 -10.49 4.26 4.55
CA PRO A 220 -11.17 4.22 5.84
C PRO A 220 -11.86 2.87 6.07
N LEU A 221 -11.91 2.42 7.33
CA LEU A 221 -12.51 1.15 7.72
C LEU A 221 -13.79 1.38 8.54
N VAL A 222 -14.85 0.61 8.25
CA VAL A 222 -16.21 0.78 8.83
C VAL A 222 -16.22 0.75 10.37
N TYR A 223 -15.42 -0.12 10.98
CA TYR A 223 -15.46 -0.38 12.43
C TYR A 223 -14.21 0.06 13.18
N PHE A 224 -13.23 0.60 12.47
CA PHE A 224 -11.89 0.78 13.01
C PHE A 224 -11.41 2.19 12.74
N ARG A 225 -10.82 2.78 13.78
CA ARG A 225 -10.26 4.12 13.65
C ARG A 225 -8.88 3.98 13.01
N THR A 226 -8.71 4.59 11.85
CA THR A 226 -7.41 4.65 11.18
C THR A 226 -6.71 5.96 11.51
N TYR A 227 -5.40 5.90 11.71
CA TYR A 227 -4.60 7.03 12.13
C TYR A 227 -3.61 7.43 11.05
N TYR A 228 -3.57 8.71 10.74
CA TYR A 228 -2.63 9.27 9.77
C TYR A 228 -1.88 10.46 10.35
N ARG A 229 -0.56 10.34 10.36
CA ARG A 229 0.37 11.37 10.80
C ARG A 229 0.76 12.26 9.63
N ILE A 230 0.59 13.56 9.82
CA ILE A 230 1.16 14.59 8.94
C ILE A 230 2.59 14.83 9.41
N SER A 231 3.56 14.56 8.53
CA SER A 231 4.98 14.76 8.79
C SER A 231 5.63 15.64 7.71
N TYR A 232 6.77 16.24 8.04
CA TYR A 232 7.64 16.95 7.10
C TYR A 232 9.01 16.30 7.14
N THR A 233 9.54 15.97 5.98
CA THR A 233 10.90 15.47 5.84
C THR A 233 11.69 16.43 4.97
N LYS A 234 12.94 16.74 5.34
CA LYS A 234 13.82 17.62 4.54
C LYS A 234 13.97 17.13 3.08
N LYS A 235 13.89 15.81 2.86
CA LYS A 235 14.10 15.18 1.55
C LYS A 235 12.83 15.10 0.70
N ASN A 236 11.66 14.83 1.30
CA ASN A 236 10.43 14.51 0.56
C ASN A 236 9.27 15.50 0.85
N GLY A 237 9.52 16.58 1.60
CA GLY A 237 8.51 17.57 1.94
C GLY A 237 7.41 17.03 2.86
N LEU A 238 6.19 17.58 2.69
CA LEU A 238 4.98 17.17 3.41
C LEU A 238 4.58 15.74 3.01
N LYS A 239 4.29 14.92 4.02
CA LYS A 239 3.88 13.53 3.85
C LYS A 239 2.74 13.20 4.80
N LEU A 240 1.82 12.37 4.31
CA LEU A 240 0.79 11.74 5.12
C LEU A 240 1.15 10.26 5.28
N GLN A 241 1.29 9.78 6.51
CA GLN A 241 1.73 8.42 6.81
C GLN A 241 0.69 7.71 7.69
N LYS A 242 0.27 6.50 7.30
CA LYS A 242 -0.53 5.63 8.18
C LYS A 242 0.32 5.31 9.41
N ALA A 243 -0.22 5.56 10.60
CA ALA A 243 0.42 5.29 11.87
C ALA A 243 -0.22 4.05 12.52
N PRO A 244 0.57 3.09 13.04
CA PRO A 244 0.05 2.03 13.88
C PRO A 244 -0.68 2.61 15.10
N LYS A 245 -1.73 1.93 15.56
CA LYS A 245 -2.56 2.41 16.69
C LYS A 245 -1.75 2.81 17.92
N LYS A 246 -0.74 2.00 18.28
CA LYS A 246 0.11 2.24 19.45
C LYS A 246 0.91 3.55 19.29
N GLU A 247 1.59 3.72 18.16
CA GLU A 247 2.35 4.95 17.86
C GLU A 247 1.42 6.17 17.83
N ALA A 248 0.26 6.04 17.19
CA ALA A 248 -0.72 7.11 17.15
C ALA A 248 -1.21 7.50 18.56
N PHE A 249 -1.41 6.53 19.45
CA PHE A 249 -1.81 6.80 20.83
C PHE A 249 -0.75 7.61 21.59
N ASP A 250 0.52 7.22 21.47
CA ASP A 250 1.64 7.93 22.09
C ASP A 250 1.77 9.37 21.55
N ASP A 251 1.68 9.53 20.23
CA ASP A 251 1.70 10.84 19.56
C ASP A 251 0.53 11.73 20.02
N LEU A 252 -0.68 11.16 20.13
CA LEU A 252 -1.88 11.90 20.56
C LEU A 252 -1.79 12.31 22.03
N LEU A 253 -1.16 11.51 22.89
CA LEU A 253 -0.86 11.89 24.28
C LEU A 253 0.12 13.07 24.33
N GLU A 254 1.14 13.07 23.47
CA GLU A 254 2.07 14.19 23.37
C GLU A 254 1.33 15.48 22.98
N ILE A 255 0.48 15.44 21.94
CA ILE A 255 -0.31 16.61 21.51
C ILE A 255 -1.14 17.18 22.66
N LYS A 256 -1.79 16.32 23.45
CA LYS A 256 -2.61 16.74 24.59
C LYS A 256 -1.81 17.51 25.66
N LYS A 257 -0.51 17.20 25.83
CA LYS A 257 0.35 17.93 26.79
C LYS A 257 0.62 19.37 26.35
N PHE A 258 0.64 19.65 25.05
CA PHE A 258 0.95 20.96 24.48
C PHE A 258 -0.29 21.83 24.19
N LYS A 259 -1.51 21.29 24.36
CA LYS A 259 -2.77 22.04 24.22
C LYS A 259 -3.29 22.64 25.54
N LYS A 260 -2.59 22.40 26.66
CA LYS A 260 -2.84 23.09 27.94
C LYS A 260 -2.11 24.43 27.94
#